data_AF-A0A970AW65-F1
#
_entry.id   AF-A0A970AW65-F1
#
_cell.length_a   1.000
_cell.length_b   1.000
_cell.length_c   1.000
_cell.angle_alpha   90.00
_cell.angle_beta   90.00
_cell.angle_gamma   90.00
#
_symmetry.space_group_name_H-M   'P 1'
#
loop_
_entity.id
_entity.type
_entity.pdbx_description
1 polymer ?
#
loop_
_entity_poly.entity_id
_entity_poly.type
_entity_poly.pdbx_seq_one_letter_code
_entity_poly.pdbx_strand_id
1 'polypeptide(L)'
;MNKKTYLLIILLLFIVNNSDLNANILDNKKELIKNSNYFSNYLSGNISLQKNDSQKAYSFFGNIENLGHYHSDFNLKYVEALVNNGKIEEAYIFIKKLDKSYQSLYPYNFILFVHDFKKERYSKLKNYISLPKQNLSDPLLIDLYQFLNIWADLPNKNTNDINEKINRLNSSFKNISLTQKILINLYLDNQKNIELYHDEILNKKELGRYNYFYLSYYLEKNKKEKIKEIIDQNIEIGSENLLFKQLFLDVRENKFHKIDRFYKRKNINHGLAELFYLFSNFYQNYEQVQISNF
;
A
#
# COMPACT_ATOMS: atom_id res chain seq x y z
N MET A 1 52.01 7.16 45.61
CA MET A 1 50.64 7.00 45.08
C MET A 1 49.82 6.22 46.10
N ASN A 2 48.63 6.68 46.48
CA ASN A 2 47.87 6.07 47.57
C ASN A 2 47.31 4.70 47.14
N LYS A 3 47.22 3.70 48.03
CA LYS A 3 46.77 2.32 47.67
C LYS A 3 45.43 2.32 46.95
N LYS A 4 44.51 3.21 47.35
CA LYS A 4 43.21 3.41 46.68
C LYS A 4 43.35 3.90 45.24
N THR A 5 44.29 4.81 44.96
CA THR A 5 44.52 5.35 43.62
C THR A 5 45.09 4.29 42.67
N TYR A 6 45.98 3.42 43.17
CA TYR A 6 46.52 2.30 42.39
C TYR A 6 45.44 1.26 42.02
N LEU A 7 44.55 0.94 42.97
CA LEU A 7 43.44 0.01 42.74
C LEU A 7 42.42 0.56 41.74
N LEU A 8 42.18 1.88 41.76
CA LEU A 8 41.29 2.55 40.82
C LEU A 8 41.84 2.54 39.39
N ILE A 9 43.16 2.70 39.24
CA ILE A 9 43.85 2.64 37.94
C ILE A 9 43.80 1.21 37.37
N ILE A 10 43.99 0.18 38.20
CA ILE A 10 43.85 -1.22 37.77
C ILE A 10 42.42 -1.52 37.33
N LEU A 11 41.41 -1.04 38.05
CA LEU A 11 40.01 -1.23 37.69
C LEU A 11 39.67 -0.56 36.34
N LEU A 12 40.17 0.67 36.13
CA LEU A 12 40.01 1.40 34.86
C LEU A 12 40.68 0.68 33.68
N LEU A 13 41.91 0.17 33.87
CA LEU A 13 42.61 -0.63 32.86
C LEU A 13 41.88 -1.95 32.56
N PHE A 14 41.26 -2.56 33.57
CA PHE A 14 40.45 -3.78 33.39
C PHE A 14 39.16 -3.51 32.60
N ILE A 15 38.51 -2.36 32.81
CA ILE A 15 37.32 -1.95 32.05
C ILE A 15 37.69 -1.62 30.59
N VAL A 16 38.83 -0.96 30.36
CA VAL A 16 39.32 -0.67 28.99
C VAL A 16 39.70 -1.95 28.25
N ASN A 17 40.33 -2.92 28.91
CA ASN A 17 40.71 -4.20 28.29
C ASN A 17 39.53 -5.18 28.09
N ASN A 18 38.37 -4.95 28.72
CA ASN A 18 37.14 -5.71 28.47
C ASN A 18 36.13 -4.95 27.58
N SER A 19 36.57 -3.87 26.92
CA SER A 19 35.73 -3.10 25.98
C SER A 19 35.63 -3.71 24.58
N ASP A 20 36.01 -4.98 24.40
CA ASP A 20 35.86 -5.78 23.18
C ASP A 20 34.40 -6.19 22.86
N LEU A 21 33.41 -5.60 23.53
CA LEU A 21 31.99 -5.81 23.19
C LEU A 21 31.64 -5.35 21.75
N ASN A 22 32.46 -4.49 21.14
CA ASN A 22 32.28 -4.03 19.77
C ASN A 22 33.04 -4.86 18.71
N ALA A 23 33.99 -5.73 19.10
CA ALA A 23 34.75 -6.56 18.17
C ALA A 23 33.90 -7.73 17.62
N ASN A 24 33.13 -8.39 18.49
CA ASN A 24 32.28 -9.53 18.11
C ASN A 24 31.19 -9.17 17.07
N ILE A 25 30.68 -7.93 17.09
CA ILE A 25 29.67 -7.47 16.11
C ILE A 25 30.30 -7.27 14.73
N LEU A 26 31.52 -6.71 14.68
CA LEU A 26 32.22 -6.45 13.43
C LEU A 26 32.74 -7.73 12.79
N ASP A 27 33.19 -8.69 13.60
CA ASP A 27 33.64 -10.01 13.13
C ASP A 27 32.49 -10.90 12.68
N ASN A 28 31.36 -10.94 13.40
CA ASN A 28 30.14 -11.62 12.95
C ASN A 28 29.60 -11.05 11.62
N LYS A 29 29.63 -9.71 11.46
CA LYS A 29 29.22 -9.07 10.20
C LYS A 29 30.16 -9.44 9.05
N LYS A 30 31.47 -9.54 9.30
CA LYS A 30 32.47 -9.97 8.31
C LYS A 30 32.33 -11.46 7.96
N GLU A 31 32.02 -12.33 8.92
CA GLU A 31 31.79 -13.75 8.67
C GLU A 31 30.53 -14.00 7.83
N LEU A 32 29.41 -13.33 8.14
CA LEU A 32 28.17 -13.47 7.38
C LEU A 32 28.32 -13.00 5.92
N ILE A 33 29.01 -11.87 5.69
CA ILE A 33 29.21 -11.33 4.33
C ILE A 33 30.22 -12.16 3.52
N LYS A 34 31.20 -12.80 4.17
CA LYS A 34 32.18 -13.68 3.50
C LYS A 34 31.69 -15.11 3.30
N ASN A 35 30.53 -15.46 3.86
CA ASN A 35 29.93 -16.78 3.69
C ASN A 35 29.37 -16.94 2.26
N SER A 36 29.87 -17.93 1.52
CA SER A 36 29.46 -18.20 0.14
C SER A 36 27.97 -18.49 0.00
N ASN A 37 27.33 -19.12 1.01
CA ASN A 37 25.90 -19.36 1.01
C ASN A 37 25.11 -18.05 1.13
N TYR A 38 25.56 -17.11 1.97
CA TYR A 38 24.90 -15.81 2.10
C TYR A 38 24.97 -15.02 0.81
N PHE A 39 26.16 -14.94 0.22
CA PHE A 39 26.38 -14.26 -1.05
C PHE A 39 25.56 -14.87 -2.19
N SER A 40 25.60 -16.20 -2.33
CA SER A 40 24.88 -16.93 -3.39
C SER A 40 23.37 -16.77 -3.26
N ASN A 41 22.80 -16.93 -2.05
CA ASN A 41 21.37 -16.72 -1.82
C ASN A 41 20.98 -15.26 -2.05
N TYR A 42 21.78 -14.29 -1.59
CA TYR A 42 21.50 -12.88 -1.81
C TYR A 42 21.44 -12.55 -3.30
N LEU A 43 22.46 -12.94 -4.08
CA LEU A 43 22.47 -12.72 -5.52
C LEU A 43 21.33 -13.44 -6.23
N SER A 44 21.10 -14.72 -5.91
CA SER A 44 20.06 -15.51 -6.55
C SER A 44 18.66 -14.96 -6.26
N GLY A 45 18.43 -14.49 -5.03
CA GLY A 45 17.20 -13.81 -4.64
C GLY A 45 16.99 -12.51 -5.40
N ASN A 46 18.05 -11.69 -5.55
CA ASN A 46 18.02 -10.47 -6.35
C ASN A 46 17.69 -10.73 -7.83
N ILE A 47 18.37 -11.69 -8.45
CA ILE A 47 18.13 -12.07 -9.85
C ILE A 47 16.69 -12.59 -10.01
N SER A 48 16.19 -13.34 -9.03
CA SER A 48 14.81 -13.85 -9.05
C SER A 48 13.79 -12.71 -8.95
N LEU A 49 13.99 -11.73 -8.06
CA LEU A 49 13.13 -10.54 -7.99
C LEU A 49 13.13 -9.76 -9.30
N GLN A 50 14.30 -9.50 -9.88
CA GLN A 50 14.41 -8.79 -11.17
C GLN A 50 13.68 -9.50 -12.31
N LYS A 51 13.53 -10.82 -12.23
CA LYS A 51 12.77 -11.65 -13.18
C LYS A 51 11.29 -11.81 -12.81
N ASN A 52 10.80 -11.09 -11.80
CA ASN A 52 9.46 -11.24 -11.22
C ASN A 52 9.16 -12.68 -10.73
N ASP A 53 10.19 -13.48 -10.42
CA ASP A 53 10.05 -14.80 -9.81
C ASP A 53 10.08 -14.66 -8.28
N SER A 54 8.99 -14.11 -7.75
CA SER A 54 8.88 -13.78 -6.33
C SER A 54 8.95 -15.02 -5.45
N GLN A 55 8.49 -16.18 -5.93
CA GLN A 55 8.56 -17.43 -5.17
C GLN A 55 10.01 -17.87 -4.96
N LYS A 56 10.85 -17.85 -6.01
CA LYS A 56 12.28 -18.14 -5.86
C LYS A 56 12.99 -17.08 -5.03
N ALA A 57 12.67 -15.81 -5.25
CA ALA A 57 13.24 -14.72 -4.45
C ALA A 57 13.00 -14.93 -2.95
N TYR A 58 11.74 -15.22 -2.57
CA TYR A 58 11.37 -15.52 -1.20
C TYR A 58 12.16 -16.72 -0.66
N SER A 59 12.27 -17.81 -1.44
CA SER A 59 13.02 -18.99 -1.01
C SER A 59 14.50 -18.68 -0.75
N PHE A 60 15.17 -17.94 -1.65
CA PHE A 60 16.58 -17.59 -1.48
C PHE A 60 16.79 -16.62 -0.31
N PHE A 61 15.96 -15.59 -0.18
CA PHE A 61 16.09 -14.63 0.91
C PHE A 61 15.74 -15.23 2.28
N GLY A 62 14.76 -16.14 2.35
CA GLY A 62 14.41 -16.86 3.58
C GLY A 62 15.60 -17.64 4.17
N ASN A 63 16.48 -18.18 3.32
CA ASN A 63 17.69 -18.87 3.77
C ASN A 63 18.71 -17.95 4.47
N ILE A 64 18.56 -16.63 4.30
CA ILE A 64 19.48 -15.62 4.81
C ILE A 64 18.74 -14.52 5.59
N GLU A 65 17.56 -14.79 6.15
CA GLU A 65 16.74 -13.81 6.87
C GLU A 65 17.54 -13.03 7.94
N ASN A 66 18.47 -13.72 8.63
CA ASN A 66 19.34 -13.12 9.64
C ASN A 66 20.25 -11.99 9.10
N LEU A 67 20.47 -11.90 7.79
CA LEU A 67 21.18 -10.79 7.16
C LEU A 67 20.47 -9.45 7.42
N GLY A 68 19.16 -9.49 7.70
CA GLY A 68 18.36 -8.30 7.91
C GLY A 68 18.74 -7.44 9.11
N HIS A 69 19.47 -8.01 10.09
CA HIS A 69 20.06 -7.25 11.20
C HIS A 69 21.18 -6.30 10.75
N TYR A 70 21.77 -6.53 9.58
CA TYR A 70 22.99 -5.85 9.15
C TYR A 70 22.87 -5.12 7.80
N HIS A 71 21.79 -5.37 7.04
CA HIS A 71 21.65 -4.92 5.66
C HIS A 71 20.23 -4.41 5.35
N SER A 72 20.05 -3.09 5.31
CA SER A 72 18.77 -2.44 5.02
C SER A 72 18.19 -2.80 3.65
N ASP A 73 19.04 -2.85 2.61
CA ASP A 73 18.53 -3.14 1.26
C ASP A 73 18.08 -4.59 1.10
N PHE A 74 18.68 -5.52 1.86
CA PHE A 74 18.15 -6.88 1.97
C PHE A 74 16.74 -6.85 2.57
N ASN A 75 16.52 -6.09 3.65
CA ASN A 75 15.21 -5.99 4.30
C ASN A 75 14.12 -5.57 3.32
N LEU A 76 14.40 -4.58 2.47
CA LEU A 76 13.43 -4.09 1.50
C LEU A 76 13.07 -5.17 0.48
N LYS A 77 14.08 -5.84 -0.07
CA LYS A 77 13.91 -6.91 -1.07
C LYS A 77 13.22 -8.13 -0.48
N TYR A 78 13.49 -8.47 0.79
CA TYR A 78 12.82 -9.57 1.45
C TYR A 78 11.34 -9.23 1.71
N VAL A 79 11.04 -8.00 2.16
CA VAL A 79 9.67 -7.51 2.30
C VAL A 79 8.93 -7.52 0.96
N GLU A 80 9.56 -7.04 -0.12
CA GLU A 80 9.02 -7.10 -1.48
C GLU A 80 8.72 -8.55 -1.90
N ALA A 81 9.65 -9.47 -1.68
CA ALA A 81 9.43 -10.89 -1.96
C ALA A 81 8.25 -11.46 -1.15
N LEU A 82 8.13 -11.13 0.13
CA LEU A 82 7.00 -11.55 0.96
C LEU A 82 5.67 -11.00 0.43
N VAL A 83 5.60 -9.70 0.14
CA VAL A 83 4.40 -9.01 -0.34
C VAL A 83 3.94 -9.57 -1.69
N ASN A 84 4.86 -9.75 -2.64
CA ASN A 84 4.54 -10.29 -3.97
C ASN A 84 4.07 -11.76 -3.92
N ASN A 85 4.37 -12.50 -2.83
CA ASN A 85 3.82 -13.83 -2.57
C ASN A 85 2.53 -13.80 -1.71
N GLY A 86 1.95 -12.63 -1.46
CA GLY A 86 0.75 -12.46 -0.63
C GLY A 86 0.98 -12.70 0.87
N LYS A 87 2.24 -12.81 1.32
CA LYS A 87 2.63 -13.11 2.72
C LYS A 87 2.66 -11.86 3.59
N ILE A 88 1.55 -11.11 3.62
CA ILE A 88 1.45 -9.82 4.32
C ILE A 88 1.67 -9.94 5.83
N GLU A 89 1.20 -11.02 6.46
CA GLU A 89 1.41 -11.29 7.90
C GLU A 89 2.90 -11.54 8.23
N GLU A 90 3.61 -12.31 7.40
CA GLU A 90 5.05 -12.54 7.55
C GLU A 90 5.85 -11.23 7.35
N ALA A 91 5.49 -10.45 6.32
CA ALA A 91 6.08 -9.13 6.08
C ALA A 91 5.87 -8.18 7.28
N TYR A 92 4.67 -8.15 7.86
CA TYR A 92 4.36 -7.37 9.05
C TYR A 92 5.25 -7.79 10.24
N ILE A 93 5.33 -9.09 10.52
CA ILE A 93 6.15 -9.63 11.62
C ILE A 93 7.63 -9.28 11.41
N PHE A 94 8.14 -9.44 10.18
CA PHE A 94 9.53 -9.11 9.86
C PHE A 94 9.81 -7.62 10.06
N ILE A 95 8.99 -6.73 9.50
CA ILE A 95 9.12 -5.27 9.66
C ILE A 95 9.12 -4.89 11.15
N LYS A 96 8.24 -5.49 11.96
CA LYS A 96 8.15 -5.20 13.40
C LYS A 96 9.40 -5.56 14.20
N LYS A 97 10.24 -6.47 13.70
CA LYS A 97 11.54 -6.81 14.32
C LYS A 97 12.66 -5.82 13.97
N LEU A 98 12.50 -5.02 12.91
CA LEU A 98 13.52 -4.05 12.49
C LEU A 98 13.58 -2.85 13.46
N ASP A 99 14.67 -2.09 13.41
CA ASP A 99 14.75 -0.85 14.18
C ASP A 99 13.64 0.14 13.81
N LYS A 100 13.19 0.93 14.79
CA LYS A 100 12.09 1.90 14.61
C LYS A 100 12.36 2.91 13.48
N SER A 101 13.62 3.28 13.25
CA SER A 101 14.03 4.15 12.14
C SER A 101 13.68 3.51 10.79
N TYR A 102 13.98 2.22 10.60
CA TYR A 102 13.63 1.50 9.38
C TYR A 102 12.13 1.34 9.23
N GLN A 103 11.42 0.98 10.31
CA GLN A 103 9.95 0.83 10.29
C GLN A 103 9.24 2.08 9.74
N SER A 104 9.82 3.26 9.92
CA SER A 104 9.27 4.54 9.45
C SER A 104 9.47 4.84 7.96
N LEU A 105 10.17 3.98 7.22
CA LEU A 105 10.33 4.09 5.77
C LEU A 105 8.98 3.83 5.06
N TYR A 106 8.74 4.56 3.97
CA TYR A 106 7.46 4.51 3.24
C TYR A 106 6.99 3.09 2.93
N PRO A 107 7.77 2.20 2.27
CA PRO A 107 7.29 0.88 1.90
C PRO A 107 6.84 0.06 3.13
N TYR A 108 7.53 0.20 4.25
CA TYR A 108 7.18 -0.53 5.47
C TYR A 108 5.97 0.06 6.17
N ASN A 109 5.86 1.38 6.26
CA ASN A 109 4.67 2.04 6.76
C ASN A 109 3.42 1.64 5.97
N PHE A 110 3.56 1.50 4.64
CA PHE A 110 2.47 1.04 3.78
C PHE A 110 2.02 -0.39 4.14
N ILE A 111 2.94 -1.34 4.32
CA ILE A 111 2.59 -2.71 4.73
C ILE A 111 1.99 -2.75 6.14
N LEU A 112 2.55 -1.99 7.09
CA LEU A 112 1.99 -1.86 8.44
C LEU A 112 0.57 -1.29 8.40
N PHE A 113 0.32 -0.28 7.54
CA PHE A 113 -1.00 0.29 7.30
C PHE A 113 -1.96 -0.76 6.75
N VAL A 114 -1.63 -1.43 5.65
CA VAL A 114 -2.51 -2.42 5.00
C VAL A 114 -2.88 -3.54 5.97
N HIS A 115 -1.90 -4.06 6.71
CA HIS A 115 -2.14 -5.09 7.70
C HIS A 115 -3.08 -4.61 8.81
N ASP A 116 -2.77 -3.48 9.47
CA ASP A 116 -3.59 -3.00 10.58
C ASP A 116 -4.97 -2.50 10.12
N PHE A 117 -5.10 -2.01 8.89
CA PHE A 117 -6.37 -1.63 8.26
C PHE A 117 -7.27 -2.84 8.09
N LYS A 118 -6.73 -3.94 7.53
CA LYS A 118 -7.48 -5.21 7.36
C LYS A 118 -7.90 -5.84 8.69
N LYS A 119 -7.15 -5.57 9.76
CA LYS A 119 -7.49 -5.98 11.14
C LYS A 119 -8.37 -4.97 11.87
N GLU A 120 -8.90 -3.96 11.17
CA GLU A 120 -9.80 -2.92 11.68
C GLU A 120 -9.20 -2.09 12.83
N ARG A 121 -7.87 -2.00 12.92
CA ARG A 121 -7.15 -1.24 13.97
C ARG A 121 -6.98 0.22 13.60
N TYR A 122 -8.08 0.87 13.20
CA TYR A 122 -8.07 2.20 12.57
C TYR A 122 -7.39 3.29 13.39
N SER A 123 -7.43 3.21 14.74
CA SER A 123 -6.79 4.17 15.64
C SER A 123 -5.27 4.24 15.49
N LYS A 124 -4.61 3.18 15.00
CA LYS A 124 -3.15 3.11 14.82
C LYS A 124 -2.70 3.67 13.47
N LEU A 125 -3.59 3.73 12.48
CA LEU A 125 -3.23 3.95 11.08
C LEU A 125 -2.58 5.31 10.84
N LYS A 126 -2.98 6.34 11.59
CA LYS A 126 -2.37 7.68 11.49
C LYS A 126 -0.88 7.70 11.80
N ASN A 127 -0.39 6.74 12.59
CA ASN A 127 1.03 6.62 12.91
C ASN A 127 1.86 6.13 11.71
N TYR A 128 1.22 5.48 10.73
CA TYR A 128 1.87 4.99 9.51
C TYR A 128 1.72 5.98 8.35
N ILE A 129 0.69 6.83 8.39
CA ILE A 129 0.34 7.82 7.36
C ILE A 129 0.68 9.25 7.81
N SER A 130 1.83 9.45 8.47
CA SER A 130 2.38 10.80 8.57
C SER A 130 3.03 11.13 7.23
N LEU A 131 2.63 12.24 6.60
CA LEU A 131 3.31 12.75 5.39
C LEU A 131 4.83 12.69 5.64
N PRO A 132 5.62 12.12 4.71
CA PRO A 132 7.06 12.02 4.91
C PRO A 132 7.60 13.43 5.19
N LYS A 133 8.32 13.58 6.31
CA LYS A 133 8.94 14.85 6.73
C LYS A 133 10.03 15.31 5.76
N GLN A 134 10.46 14.45 4.84
CA GLN A 134 11.45 14.75 3.82
C GLN A 134 10.77 15.09 2.49
N ASN A 135 11.32 16.12 1.85
CA ASN A 135 10.88 16.86 0.66
C ASN A 135 9.92 16.15 -0.33
N LEU A 136 8.97 16.97 -0.77
CA LEU A 136 7.81 16.74 -1.63
C LEU A 136 8.18 16.37 -3.08
N SER A 137 8.99 15.34 -3.31
CA SER A 137 9.45 15.01 -4.66
C SER A 137 8.46 14.15 -5.47
N ASP A 138 7.53 13.45 -4.83
CA ASP A 138 6.51 12.64 -5.52
C ASP A 138 5.08 13.13 -5.19
N PRO A 139 4.47 13.95 -6.06
CA PRO A 139 3.08 14.38 -5.95
C PRO A 139 2.08 13.22 -5.88
N LEU A 140 2.37 12.10 -6.53
CA LEU A 140 1.47 10.94 -6.54
C LEU A 140 1.49 10.27 -5.17
N LEU A 141 2.67 10.07 -4.58
CA LEU A 141 2.79 9.55 -3.23
C LEU A 141 2.05 10.42 -2.20
N ILE A 142 2.12 11.75 -2.36
CA ILE A 142 1.39 12.70 -1.50
C ILE A 142 -0.13 12.47 -1.61
N ASP A 143 -0.66 12.36 -2.83
CA ASP A 143 -2.08 12.10 -3.05
C ASP A 143 -2.48 10.75 -2.46
N LEU A 144 -1.67 9.69 -2.61
CA LEU A 144 -1.93 8.39 -2.00
C LEU A 144 -2.10 8.52 -0.48
N TYR A 145 -1.16 9.19 0.18
CA TYR A 145 -1.19 9.41 1.63
C TYR A 145 -2.42 10.23 2.07
N GLN A 146 -2.80 11.25 1.30
CA GLN A 146 -4.01 12.03 1.58
C GLN A 146 -5.26 11.16 1.51
N PHE A 147 -5.41 10.32 0.47
CA PHE A 147 -6.54 9.42 0.34
C PHE A 147 -6.52 8.30 1.39
N LEU A 148 -5.36 7.71 1.69
CA LEU A 148 -5.20 6.72 2.75
C LEU A 148 -5.70 7.26 4.10
N ASN A 149 -5.39 8.51 4.41
CA ASN A 149 -5.86 9.18 5.63
C ASN A 149 -7.39 9.36 5.64
N ILE A 150 -8.02 9.61 4.47
CA ILE A 150 -9.49 9.68 4.38
C ILE A 150 -10.10 8.28 4.56
N TRP A 151 -9.62 7.28 3.83
CA TRP A 151 -10.09 5.90 3.96
C TRP A 151 -9.95 5.38 5.39
N ALA A 152 -8.85 5.70 6.08
CA ALA A 152 -8.65 5.33 7.48
C ALA A 152 -9.65 5.96 8.46
N ASP A 153 -10.20 7.14 8.11
CA ASP A 153 -11.13 7.87 8.96
C ASP A 153 -12.60 7.50 8.69
N LEU A 154 -12.92 6.91 7.53
CA LEU A 154 -14.30 6.53 7.15
C LEU A 154 -15.06 5.69 8.19
N PRO A 155 -14.44 4.70 8.88
CA PRO A 155 -15.15 3.91 9.89
C PRO A 155 -15.53 4.70 11.15
N ASN A 156 -14.76 5.75 11.48
CA ASN A 156 -14.79 6.39 12.81
C ASN A 156 -15.27 7.84 12.78
N LYS A 157 -15.49 8.42 11.60
CA LYS A 157 -15.87 9.82 11.43
C LYS A 157 -17.23 9.97 10.78
N ASN A 158 -17.91 11.05 11.16
CA ASN A 158 -19.19 11.41 10.54
C ASN A 158 -18.98 11.92 9.10
N THR A 159 -20.05 11.93 8.30
CA THR A 159 -20.03 12.36 6.90
C THR A 159 -19.57 13.81 6.71
N ASN A 160 -19.88 14.73 7.64
CA ASN A 160 -19.50 16.13 7.54
C ASN A 160 -17.98 16.31 7.66
N ASP A 161 -17.36 15.66 8.65
CA ASP A 161 -15.90 15.65 8.82
C ASP A 161 -15.18 15.12 7.56
N ILE A 162 -15.72 14.06 6.96
CA ILE A 162 -15.16 13.47 5.75
C ILE A 162 -15.32 14.41 4.55
N ASN A 163 -16.50 15.03 4.39
CA ASN A 163 -16.75 16.00 3.35
C ASN A 163 -15.81 17.22 3.46
N GLU A 164 -15.57 17.72 4.68
CA GLU A 164 -14.58 18.78 4.89
C GLU A 164 -13.18 18.37 4.45
N LYS A 165 -12.75 17.15 4.79
CA LYS A 165 -11.45 16.62 4.36
C LYS A 165 -11.36 16.54 2.84
N ILE A 166 -12.39 16.00 2.18
CA ILE A 166 -12.46 15.88 0.72
C ILE A 166 -12.39 17.26 0.06
N ASN A 167 -13.09 18.26 0.61
CA ASN A 167 -13.11 19.62 0.07
C ASN A 167 -11.76 20.34 0.24
N ARG A 168 -10.98 19.98 1.26
CA ARG A 168 -9.64 20.52 1.49
C ARG A 168 -8.54 19.78 0.73
N LEU A 169 -8.85 18.68 0.05
CA LEU A 169 -7.87 17.95 -0.76
C LEU A 169 -7.34 18.85 -1.88
N ASN A 170 -6.02 19.01 -1.91
CA ASN A 170 -5.33 19.65 -3.01
C ASN A 170 -4.54 18.58 -3.77
N SER A 171 -5.24 17.85 -4.63
CA SER A 171 -4.68 16.77 -5.43
C SER A 171 -4.10 17.32 -6.73
N SER A 172 -2.87 16.90 -7.05
CA SER A 172 -2.22 17.27 -8.32
C SER A 172 -2.85 16.51 -9.50
N PHE A 173 -3.59 15.43 -9.23
CA PHE A 173 -4.17 14.52 -10.21
C PHE A 173 -5.70 14.57 -10.17
N LYS A 174 -6.30 15.49 -10.95
CA LYS A 174 -7.76 15.70 -11.00
C LYS A 174 -8.58 14.42 -11.16
N ASN A 175 -8.14 13.51 -12.04
CA ASN A 175 -8.82 12.25 -12.32
C ASN A 175 -8.75 11.27 -11.14
N ILE A 176 -7.65 11.25 -10.38
CA ILE A 176 -7.54 10.50 -9.11
C ILE A 176 -8.49 11.09 -8.08
N SER A 177 -8.48 12.42 -7.93
CA SER A 177 -9.36 13.12 -7.00
C SER A 177 -10.83 12.81 -7.26
N LEU A 178 -11.27 12.91 -8.52
CA LEU A 178 -12.64 12.65 -8.91
C LEU A 178 -13.05 11.20 -8.66
N THR A 179 -12.17 10.25 -9.02
CA THR A 179 -12.36 8.82 -8.74
C THR A 179 -12.53 8.54 -7.24
N GLN A 180 -11.66 9.09 -6.41
CA GLN A 180 -11.71 8.84 -4.98
C GLN A 180 -12.94 9.50 -4.35
N LYS A 181 -13.31 10.69 -4.81
CA LYS A 181 -14.55 11.37 -4.41
C LYS A 181 -15.78 10.51 -4.67
N ILE A 182 -15.93 9.89 -5.84
CA ILE A 182 -17.07 9.01 -6.10
C ILE A 182 -17.02 7.75 -5.23
N LEU A 183 -15.88 7.07 -5.10
CA LEU A 183 -15.76 5.85 -4.30
C LEU A 183 -16.05 6.08 -2.82
N ILE A 184 -15.55 7.17 -2.25
CA ILE A 184 -15.82 7.56 -0.87
C ILE A 184 -17.30 7.88 -0.68
N ASN A 185 -17.93 8.64 -1.58
CA ASN A 185 -19.34 8.98 -1.45
C ASN A 185 -20.26 7.76 -1.67
N LEU A 186 -19.86 6.80 -2.51
CA LEU A 186 -20.52 5.49 -2.63
C LEU A 186 -20.51 4.72 -1.30
N TYR A 187 -19.37 4.74 -0.59
CA TYR A 187 -19.25 4.16 0.76
C TYR A 187 -20.13 4.91 1.78
N LEU A 188 -20.18 6.24 1.73
CA LEU A 188 -20.98 7.05 2.64
C LEU A 188 -22.50 7.01 2.34
N ASP A 189 -22.92 6.49 1.19
CA ASP A 189 -24.30 6.58 0.66
C ASP A 189 -24.80 8.04 0.50
N ASN A 190 -23.90 8.95 0.13
CA ASN A 190 -24.25 10.35 -0.10
C ASN A 190 -24.72 10.56 -1.54
N GLN A 191 -26.03 10.34 -1.77
CA GLN A 191 -26.63 10.38 -3.11
C GLN A 191 -26.31 11.66 -3.89
N LYS A 192 -26.43 12.83 -3.25
CA LYS A 192 -26.19 14.13 -3.90
C LYS A 192 -24.79 14.21 -4.50
N ASN A 193 -23.78 13.81 -3.73
CA ASN A 193 -22.39 13.84 -4.18
C ASN A 193 -22.08 12.71 -5.17
N ILE A 194 -22.71 11.54 -5.01
CA ILE A 194 -22.59 10.42 -5.96
C ILE A 194 -23.05 10.86 -7.36
N GLU A 195 -24.19 11.52 -7.46
CA GLU A 195 -24.72 12.04 -8.73
C GLU A 195 -23.81 13.13 -9.31
N LEU A 196 -23.43 14.12 -8.50
CA LEU A 196 -22.52 15.21 -8.90
C LEU A 196 -21.22 14.69 -9.53
N TYR A 197 -20.50 13.79 -8.83
CA TYR A 197 -19.21 13.31 -9.30
C TYR A 197 -19.34 12.32 -10.46
N HIS A 198 -20.45 11.61 -10.56
CA HIS A 198 -20.71 10.76 -11.72
C HIS A 198 -20.87 11.58 -13.00
N ASP A 199 -21.60 12.69 -12.95
CA ASP A 199 -21.78 13.54 -14.14
C ASP A 199 -20.45 14.12 -14.66
N GLU A 200 -19.51 14.40 -13.76
CA GLU A 200 -18.13 14.75 -14.13
C GLU A 200 -17.35 13.58 -14.76
N ILE A 201 -17.59 12.34 -14.31
CA ILE A 201 -16.94 11.11 -14.81
C ILE A 201 -17.49 10.70 -16.18
N LEU A 202 -18.81 10.83 -16.40
CA LEU A 202 -19.51 10.43 -17.63
C LEU A 202 -18.85 11.00 -18.88
N ASN A 203 -18.35 12.22 -18.80
CA ASN A 203 -17.76 12.93 -19.95
C ASN A 203 -16.28 12.57 -20.19
N LYS A 204 -15.72 11.59 -19.47
CA LYS A 204 -14.29 11.25 -19.47
C LYS A 204 -14.07 9.79 -19.84
N LYS A 205 -13.65 9.54 -21.09
CA LYS A 205 -13.35 8.19 -21.59
C LYS A 205 -12.36 7.44 -20.71
N GLU A 206 -11.34 8.14 -20.22
CA GLU A 206 -10.30 7.59 -19.36
C GLU A 206 -10.82 7.12 -17.99
N LEU A 207 -12.01 7.57 -17.58
CA LEU A 207 -12.67 7.19 -16.34
C LEU A 207 -13.82 6.21 -16.54
N GLY A 208 -14.01 5.64 -17.74
CA GLY A 208 -15.11 4.72 -18.04
C GLY A 208 -15.21 3.51 -17.10
N ARG A 209 -14.09 3.07 -16.49
CA ARG A 209 -14.06 2.06 -15.42
C ARG A 209 -15.00 2.42 -14.27
N TYR A 210 -15.08 3.71 -13.93
CA TYR A 210 -15.79 4.18 -12.73
C TYR A 210 -17.31 4.18 -12.85
N ASN A 211 -17.82 4.06 -14.08
CA ASN A 211 -19.23 3.75 -14.31
C ASN A 211 -19.62 2.42 -13.66
N TYR A 212 -18.71 1.43 -13.60
CA TYR A 212 -18.97 0.16 -12.89
C TYR A 212 -19.34 0.39 -11.42
N PHE A 213 -18.51 1.14 -10.72
CA PHE A 213 -18.69 1.40 -9.29
C PHE A 213 -19.92 2.27 -9.04
N TYR A 214 -20.19 3.24 -9.91
CA TYR A 214 -21.42 4.02 -9.85
C TYR A 214 -22.67 3.14 -10.02
N LEU A 215 -22.69 2.23 -10.99
CA LEU A 215 -23.86 1.38 -11.23
C LEU A 215 -24.13 0.39 -10.10
N SER A 216 -23.12 0.01 -9.31
CA SER A 216 -23.34 -0.76 -8.08
C SER A 216 -24.30 -0.08 -7.09
N TYR A 217 -24.35 1.27 -7.08
CA TYR A 217 -25.32 2.03 -6.29
C TYR A 217 -26.76 1.75 -6.70
N TYR A 218 -27.06 1.82 -7.99
CA TYR A 218 -28.41 1.55 -8.50
C TYR A 218 -28.79 0.09 -8.43
N LEU A 219 -27.81 -0.80 -8.51
CA LEU A 219 -28.03 -2.23 -8.36
C LEU A 219 -28.59 -2.56 -6.98
N GLU A 220 -27.95 -2.06 -5.92
CA GLU A 220 -28.42 -2.27 -4.54
C GLU A 220 -29.81 -1.64 -4.29
N LYS A 221 -30.18 -0.58 -5.03
CA LYS A 221 -31.52 0.04 -4.97
C LYS A 221 -32.54 -0.66 -5.88
N ASN A 222 -32.21 -1.80 -6.48
CA ASN A 222 -33.04 -2.55 -7.44
C ASN A 222 -33.49 -1.72 -8.68
N LYS A 223 -32.74 -0.68 -9.06
CA LYS A 223 -33.06 0.21 -10.19
C LYS A 223 -32.46 -0.29 -11.50
N LYS A 224 -32.79 -1.53 -11.91
CA LYS A 224 -32.20 -2.20 -13.08
C LYS A 224 -32.42 -1.44 -14.41
N GLU A 225 -33.58 -0.83 -14.60
CA GLU A 225 -33.87 -0.06 -15.82
C GLU A 225 -32.97 1.17 -15.94
N LYS A 226 -32.71 1.87 -14.83
CA LYS A 226 -31.77 2.99 -14.80
C LYS A 226 -30.34 2.57 -15.16
N ILE A 227 -29.93 1.36 -14.75
CA ILE A 227 -28.62 0.80 -15.13
C ILE A 227 -28.53 0.59 -16.64
N LYS A 228 -29.57 0.02 -17.26
CA LYS A 228 -29.61 -0.18 -18.72
C LYS A 228 -29.52 1.15 -19.46
N GLU A 229 -30.31 2.14 -19.03
CA GLU A 229 -30.30 3.49 -19.60
C GLU A 229 -28.91 4.12 -19.56
N ILE A 230 -28.24 4.11 -18.39
CA ILE A 230 -26.90 4.67 -18.24
C ILE A 230 -25.91 3.93 -19.14
N ILE A 231 -25.98 2.60 -19.20
CA ILE A 231 -25.07 1.82 -20.05
C ILE A 231 -25.26 2.18 -21.51
N ASP A 232 -26.50 2.24 -22.00
CA ASP A 232 -26.82 2.53 -23.39
C ASP A 232 -26.36 3.95 -23.79
N GLN A 233 -26.48 4.93 -22.88
CA GLN A 233 -25.97 6.28 -23.07
C GLN A 233 -24.44 6.36 -23.10
N ASN A 234 -23.74 5.39 -22.50
CA ASN A 234 -22.29 5.42 -22.30
C ASN A 234 -21.53 4.39 -23.14
N ILE A 235 -22.19 3.71 -24.09
CA ILE A 235 -21.55 2.65 -24.88
C ILE A 235 -20.30 3.18 -25.59
N GLU A 236 -20.39 4.33 -26.27
CA GLU A 236 -19.25 4.89 -27.02
C GLU A 236 -18.09 5.28 -26.10
N ILE A 237 -18.38 5.89 -24.95
CA ILE A 237 -17.38 6.42 -24.01
C ILE A 237 -16.72 5.29 -23.20
N GLY A 238 -17.49 4.31 -22.75
CA GLY A 238 -17.03 3.21 -21.91
C GLY A 238 -16.47 2.01 -22.69
N SER A 239 -16.68 1.94 -24.02
CA SER A 239 -16.28 0.81 -24.86
C SER A 239 -14.77 0.56 -24.96
N GLU A 240 -13.91 1.42 -24.45
CA GLU A 240 -12.46 1.18 -24.43
C GLU A 240 -12.02 0.42 -23.16
N ASN A 241 -12.83 0.45 -22.09
CA ASN A 241 -12.49 -0.17 -20.81
C ASN A 241 -13.01 -1.60 -20.68
N LEU A 242 -12.13 -2.55 -20.33
CA LEU A 242 -12.51 -3.97 -20.18
C LEU A 242 -13.54 -4.22 -19.07
N LEU A 243 -13.45 -3.52 -17.94
CA LEU A 243 -14.41 -3.69 -16.84
C LEU A 243 -15.80 -3.17 -17.23
N PHE A 244 -15.86 -2.07 -17.98
CA PHE A 244 -17.11 -1.55 -18.53
C PHE A 244 -17.69 -2.48 -19.60
N LYS A 245 -16.87 -3.08 -20.47
CA LYS A 245 -17.34 -4.11 -21.43
C LYS A 245 -17.94 -5.31 -20.69
N GLN A 246 -17.30 -5.78 -19.62
CA GLN A 246 -17.82 -6.89 -18.83
C GLN A 246 -19.16 -6.53 -18.18
N LEU A 247 -19.28 -5.31 -17.65
CA LEU A 247 -20.52 -4.77 -17.11
C LEU A 247 -21.64 -4.74 -18.14
N PHE A 248 -21.36 -4.24 -19.34
CA PHE A 248 -22.31 -4.21 -20.45
C PHE A 248 -22.86 -5.61 -20.75
N LEU A 249 -21.97 -6.60 -20.87
CA LEU A 249 -22.36 -8.00 -21.09
C LEU A 249 -23.19 -8.54 -19.92
N ASP A 250 -22.75 -8.33 -18.69
CA ASP A 250 -23.45 -8.83 -17.51
C ASP A 250 -24.85 -8.22 -17.36
N VAL A 251 -25.04 -6.94 -17.71
CA VAL A 251 -26.37 -6.30 -17.70
C VAL A 251 -27.27 -6.84 -18.81
N ARG A 252 -26.74 -7.01 -20.04
CA ARG A 252 -27.52 -7.59 -21.14
C ARG A 252 -27.97 -9.02 -20.88
N GLU A 253 -27.12 -9.80 -20.22
CA GLU A 253 -27.43 -11.18 -19.85
C GLU A 253 -28.23 -11.30 -18.54
N ASN A 254 -28.66 -10.18 -17.94
CA ASN A 254 -29.33 -10.11 -16.63
C ASN A 254 -28.52 -10.75 -15.48
N LYS A 255 -27.18 -10.83 -15.61
CA LYS A 255 -26.24 -11.39 -14.63
C LYS A 255 -25.80 -10.37 -13.58
N PHE A 256 -26.73 -9.55 -13.09
CA PHE A 256 -26.49 -8.49 -12.11
C PHE A 256 -25.81 -8.98 -10.81
N HIS A 257 -26.01 -10.24 -10.41
CA HIS A 257 -25.35 -10.83 -9.25
C HIS A 257 -23.81 -10.86 -9.35
N LYS A 258 -23.24 -10.81 -10.56
CA LYS A 258 -21.78 -10.70 -10.75
C LYS A 258 -21.25 -9.33 -10.36
N ILE A 259 -22.04 -8.28 -10.59
CA ILE A 259 -21.67 -6.90 -10.28
C ILE A 259 -21.57 -6.73 -8.76
N ASP A 260 -22.59 -7.20 -8.03
CA ASP A 260 -22.62 -7.20 -6.57
C ASP A 260 -21.49 -8.03 -5.93
N ARG A 261 -21.06 -9.11 -6.61
CA ARG A 261 -19.95 -9.94 -6.13
C ARG A 261 -18.59 -9.26 -6.26
N PHE A 262 -18.37 -8.50 -7.33
CA PHE A 262 -17.09 -7.84 -7.59
C PHE A 262 -16.86 -6.65 -6.65
N TYR A 263 -17.87 -5.78 -6.49
CA TYR A 263 -17.75 -4.58 -5.68
C TYR A 263 -18.94 -4.40 -4.74
N LYS A 264 -18.65 -4.27 -3.44
CA LYS A 264 -19.63 -3.93 -2.41
C LYS A 264 -19.31 -2.55 -1.86
N ARG A 265 -20.18 -1.56 -2.09
CA ARG A 265 -19.92 -0.15 -1.74
C ARG A 265 -19.64 0.07 -0.26
N LYS A 266 -20.33 -0.69 0.60
CA LYS A 266 -20.17 -0.64 2.06
C LYS A 266 -19.00 -1.48 2.57
N ASN A 267 -18.33 -2.24 1.72
CA ASN A 267 -17.10 -2.94 2.09
C ASN A 267 -15.91 -1.99 1.87
N ILE A 268 -15.38 -1.46 2.97
CA ILE A 268 -14.29 -0.49 2.94
C ILE A 268 -13.01 -1.05 2.27
N ASN A 269 -12.78 -2.37 2.39
CA ASN A 269 -11.63 -3.02 1.75
C ASN A 269 -11.72 -2.98 0.22
N HIS A 270 -12.93 -3.01 -0.35
CA HIS A 270 -13.08 -2.94 -1.81
C HIS A 270 -12.73 -1.53 -2.32
N GLY A 271 -13.13 -0.49 -1.60
CA GLY A 271 -12.77 0.89 -1.93
C GLY A 271 -11.28 1.15 -1.78
N LEU A 272 -10.65 0.65 -0.71
CA LEU A 272 -9.21 0.75 -0.53
C LEU A 272 -8.43 -0.04 -1.59
N ALA A 273 -8.91 -1.22 -1.99
CA ALA A 273 -8.28 -2.00 -3.05
C ALA A 273 -8.31 -1.25 -4.40
N GLU A 274 -9.41 -0.53 -4.70
CA GLU A 274 -9.49 0.28 -5.91
C GLU A 274 -8.56 1.50 -5.87
N LEU A 275 -8.35 2.10 -4.70
CA LEU A 275 -7.29 3.09 -4.51
C LEU A 275 -5.93 2.50 -4.89
N PHE A 276 -5.55 1.33 -4.36
CA PHE A 276 -4.26 0.72 -4.67
C PHE A 276 -4.12 0.35 -6.14
N TYR A 277 -5.18 -0.20 -6.75
CA TYR A 277 -5.22 -0.46 -8.19
C TYR A 277 -4.95 0.80 -9.01
N LEU A 278 -5.59 1.93 -8.66
CA LEU A 278 -5.39 3.20 -9.34
C LEU A 278 -3.92 3.64 -9.28
N PHE A 279 -3.36 3.68 -8.08
CA PHE A 279 -1.98 4.14 -7.87
C PHE A 279 -0.94 3.22 -8.51
N SER A 280 -1.14 1.90 -8.44
CA SER A 280 -0.31 0.90 -9.14
C SER A 280 -0.30 1.18 -10.65
N ASN A 281 -1.47 1.38 -11.28
CA ASN A 281 -1.53 1.72 -12.71
C ASN A 281 -0.85 3.05 -13.03
N PHE A 282 -0.98 4.06 -12.17
CA PHE A 282 -0.25 5.32 -12.37
C PHE A 282 1.26 5.11 -12.33
N TYR A 283 1.79 4.41 -11.32
CA TYR A 283 3.21 4.08 -11.25
C TYR A 283 3.69 3.25 -12.44
N GLN A 284 2.86 2.31 -12.92
CA GLN A 284 3.15 1.55 -14.15
C GLN A 284 3.32 2.45 -15.37
N ASN A 285 2.42 3.44 -15.54
CA ASN A 285 2.48 4.38 -16.66
C ASN A 285 3.68 5.32 -16.60
N TYR A 286 4.25 5.55 -15.42
CA TYR A 286 5.50 6.28 -15.22
C TYR A 286 6.75 5.37 -15.20
N GLU A 287 6.63 4.14 -15.70
CA GLU A 287 7.70 3.14 -15.78
C GLU A 287 8.31 2.76 -14.40
N GLN A 288 7.60 3.08 -13.31
CA GLN A 288 7.96 2.69 -11.94
C GLN A 288 7.42 1.29 -11.61
N VAL A 289 7.80 0.31 -12.43
CA VAL A 289 7.23 -1.07 -12.40
C VAL A 289 7.43 -1.76 -11.05
N GLN A 290 8.58 -1.55 -10.40
CA GLN A 290 8.84 -2.11 -9.07
C GLN A 290 7.85 -1.59 -8.01
N ILE A 291 7.56 -0.29 -8.03
CA ILE A 291 6.59 0.33 -7.11
C ILE A 291 5.16 -0.07 -7.48
N SER A 292 4.86 -0.20 -8.78
CA SER A 292 3.56 -0.65 -9.29
C SER A 292 3.20 -2.07 -8.84
N ASN A 293 4.18 -2.97 -8.82
CA ASN A 293 4.00 -4.38 -8.47
C ASN A 293 3.95 -4.64 -6.96
N PHE A 294 4.49 -3.72 -6.15
CA PHE A 294 4.55 -3.79 -4.69
C PHE A 294 3.21 -3.39 -4.03
#